data_AF-A0A068R988-F1
#
_entry.id   AF-A0A068R988-F1
#
_cell.length_a   1.000
_cell.length_b   1.000
_cell.length_c   1.000
_cell.angle_alpha   90.00
_cell.angle_beta   90.00
_cell.angle_gamma   90.00
#
_symmetry.space_group_name_H-M   'P 1'
#
loop_
_entity.id
_entity.type
_entity.pdbx_description
1 polymer ?
#
loop_
_entity_poly.entity_id
_entity_poly.type
_entity_poly.pdbx_seq_one_letter_code
_entity_poly.pdbx_strand_id
1 'polypeptide(L)'
;MSEARIIAKAMKDGKPMQDLVILPALANRHGLITGATGTGKTVTLQRMAEQFSRIGVPVFLSDVKGDLSGIGAEGVPSEKLLALLAAIGVTDWQPQACTIIPWDIYGEKGHPIRATLSDFGPLLLGRLLDLNEVQNGVLQLVFKIANDNALLLLDMKDLRAMMQYVGDHAKQFQTQYGNISAASIGAIQRGLLTLEEQGANRFFGEPMLDIPDSVLGQLGKRVQHALRAFTPRDQKAVKAAAQTMRANPAFNAETVITELGVGEALVSFLDEKGRPHVVERAMVIAPCSKMGMLGADGLNSAINKSPLYGRYEDRVDRESAYEKLSSEGFVAHGTQQPIQQEQPAPAGSGGLLGGVNEFLFGSTGPRGGKRDGIVQTTAKSMARDLGRQILRGVWDSVRGGRRK
;
A
#
# COMPACT_ATOMS: atom_id res chain seq x y z
N MET A 1 26.73 -17.30 -12.85
CA MET A 1 26.41 -15.88 -12.57
C MET A 1 25.80 -15.31 -13.85
N SER A 2 24.71 -14.55 -13.76
CA SER A 2 24.09 -13.99 -14.96
C SER A 2 25.06 -13.05 -15.68
N GLU A 3 25.12 -13.17 -17.00
CA GLU A 3 25.97 -12.39 -17.88
C GLU A 3 25.68 -10.88 -17.74
N ALA A 4 26.72 -10.05 -17.81
CA ALA A 4 26.60 -8.60 -17.78
C ALA A 4 25.79 -8.11 -19.01
N ARG A 5 24.97 -7.07 -18.83
CA ARG A 5 24.10 -6.55 -19.89
C ARG A 5 24.49 -5.14 -20.30
N ILE A 6 24.76 -4.92 -21.58
CA ILE A 6 25.15 -3.60 -22.10
C ILE A 6 23.92 -2.71 -22.20
N ILE A 7 23.95 -1.60 -21.47
CA ILE A 7 22.86 -0.61 -21.43
C ILE A 7 23.21 0.65 -22.24
N ALA A 8 24.45 1.10 -22.18
CA ALA A 8 24.90 2.34 -22.80
C ALA A 8 26.36 2.24 -23.27
N LYS A 9 26.76 3.19 -24.11
CA LYS A 9 28.16 3.38 -24.53
C LYS A 9 28.66 4.71 -23.96
N ALA A 10 29.77 4.70 -23.24
CA ALA A 10 30.42 5.93 -22.81
C ALA A 10 30.91 6.70 -24.04
N MET A 11 30.71 8.02 -24.05
CA MET A 11 31.02 8.87 -25.18
C MET A 11 32.08 9.89 -24.81
N LYS A 12 33.09 10.08 -25.66
CA LYS A 12 34.08 11.14 -25.54
C LYS A 12 34.37 11.74 -26.91
N ASP A 13 34.30 13.06 -27.01
CA ASP A 13 34.53 13.81 -28.25
C ASP A 13 33.71 13.26 -29.45
N GLY A 14 32.47 12.84 -29.18
CA GLY A 14 31.56 12.27 -30.18
C GLY A 14 31.85 10.82 -30.59
N LYS A 15 32.80 10.13 -29.95
CA LYS A 15 33.17 8.74 -30.25
C LYS A 15 32.86 7.79 -29.08
N PRO A 16 32.44 6.55 -29.35
CA PRO A 16 32.25 5.54 -28.31
C PRO A 16 33.60 5.12 -27.74
N MET A 17 33.67 5.03 -26.40
CA MET A 17 34.89 4.65 -25.68
C MET A 17 34.80 3.25 -25.08
N GLN A 18 33.73 2.97 -24.33
CA GLN A 18 33.59 1.72 -23.57
C GLN A 18 32.12 1.36 -23.35
N ASP A 19 31.90 0.08 -23.11
CA ASP A 19 30.58 -0.48 -22.84
C ASP A 19 30.23 -0.31 -21.37
N LEU A 20 29.06 0.25 -21.12
CA LEU A 20 28.53 0.42 -19.77
C LEU A 20 27.53 -0.70 -19.51
N VAL A 21 27.97 -1.64 -18.68
CA VAL A 21 27.24 -2.87 -18.39
C VAL A 21 26.61 -2.83 -17.01
N ILE A 22 25.37 -3.32 -16.93
CA ILE A 22 24.72 -3.61 -15.65
C ILE A 22 24.89 -5.09 -15.31
N LEU A 23 25.26 -5.35 -14.06
CA LEU A 23 25.34 -6.71 -13.51
C LEU A 23 23.98 -7.07 -12.92
N PRO A 24 23.23 -8.05 -13.45
CA PRO A 24 21.87 -8.32 -12.98
C PRO A 24 21.79 -8.69 -11.49
N ALA A 25 22.83 -9.35 -10.96
CA ALA A 25 22.92 -9.68 -9.53
C ALA A 25 23.05 -8.46 -8.61
N LEU A 26 23.52 -7.33 -9.13
CA LEU A 26 23.78 -6.09 -8.38
C LEU A 26 22.87 -4.93 -8.79
N ALA A 27 21.96 -5.15 -9.75
CA ALA A 27 21.08 -4.12 -10.30
C ALA A 27 20.22 -3.40 -9.25
N ASN A 28 20.04 -3.99 -8.07
CA ASN A 28 19.24 -3.47 -6.97
C ASN A 28 20.02 -2.71 -5.90
N ARG A 29 21.36 -2.70 -5.97
CA ARG A 29 22.21 -2.12 -4.91
C ARG A 29 22.62 -0.70 -5.24
N HIS A 30 22.95 -0.44 -6.49
CA HIS A 30 23.29 0.89 -6.97
C HIS A 30 23.38 0.83 -8.50
N GLY A 31 22.70 1.74 -9.18
CA GLY A 31 22.74 1.85 -10.64
C GLY A 31 22.03 3.13 -11.01
N LEU A 32 22.80 4.23 -11.03
CA LEU A 32 22.23 5.54 -11.30
C LEU A 32 22.46 5.87 -12.77
N ILE A 33 21.38 5.78 -13.52
CA ILE A 33 21.26 6.42 -14.83
C ILE A 33 20.48 7.71 -14.55
N THR A 34 20.91 8.84 -15.10
CA THR A 34 20.13 10.08 -14.97
C THR A 34 20.21 10.90 -16.24
N GLY A 35 19.08 11.49 -16.58
CA GLY A 35 18.89 12.37 -17.72
C GLY A 35 17.94 13.51 -17.36
N ALA A 36 18.16 14.69 -17.95
CA ALA A 36 17.22 15.80 -17.86
C ALA A 36 15.85 15.41 -18.47
N THR A 37 14.86 16.31 -18.45
CA THR A 37 13.54 15.96 -19.00
C THR A 37 13.60 15.86 -20.52
N GLY A 38 13.01 14.80 -21.07
CA GLY A 38 13.04 14.52 -22.51
C GLY A 38 14.32 13.85 -23.00
N THR A 39 15.29 13.56 -22.12
CA THR A 39 16.64 13.12 -22.53
C THR A 39 16.82 11.60 -22.61
N GLY A 40 15.75 10.79 -22.63
CA GLY A 40 15.88 9.34 -22.78
C GLY A 40 15.58 8.50 -21.53
N LYS A 41 14.78 9.01 -20.59
CA LYS A 41 14.28 8.21 -19.45
C LYS A 41 13.50 6.97 -19.91
N THR A 42 12.56 7.16 -20.84
CA THR A 42 11.76 6.08 -21.43
C THR A 42 12.66 5.08 -22.17
N VAL A 43 13.62 5.58 -22.98
CA VAL A 43 14.61 4.75 -23.70
C VAL A 43 15.42 3.90 -22.72
N THR A 44 15.92 4.51 -21.64
CA THR A 44 16.69 3.82 -20.58
C THR A 44 15.87 2.75 -19.90
N LEU A 45 14.66 3.11 -19.44
CA LEU A 45 13.79 2.22 -18.69
C LEU A 45 13.38 1.01 -19.56
N GLN A 46 13.01 1.26 -20.82
CA GLN A 46 12.66 0.23 -21.79
C GLN A 46 13.87 -0.66 -22.12
N ARG A 47 15.05 -0.09 -22.40
CA ARG A 47 16.28 -0.85 -22.65
C ARG A 47 16.63 -1.75 -21.46
N MET A 48 16.58 -1.23 -20.24
CA MET A 48 16.84 -2.03 -19.04
C MET A 48 15.82 -3.16 -18.89
N ALA A 49 14.52 -2.86 -19.06
CA ALA A 49 13.46 -3.85 -18.96
C ALA A 49 13.64 -4.99 -19.98
N GLU A 50 13.99 -4.68 -21.23
CA GLU A 50 14.34 -5.67 -22.24
C GLU A 50 15.51 -6.56 -21.80
N GLN A 51 16.60 -5.95 -21.32
CA GLN A 51 17.80 -6.71 -20.96
C GLN A 51 17.54 -7.67 -19.79
N PHE A 52 16.68 -7.28 -18.84
CA PHE A 52 16.24 -8.17 -17.76
C PHE A 52 15.26 -9.23 -18.25
N SER A 53 14.27 -8.86 -19.06
CA SER A 53 13.31 -9.81 -19.64
C SER A 53 14.01 -10.90 -20.45
N ARG A 54 15.03 -10.55 -21.24
CA ARG A 54 15.85 -11.48 -22.05
C ARG A 54 16.59 -12.53 -21.25
N ILE A 55 16.86 -12.29 -19.97
CA ILE A 55 17.47 -13.27 -19.07
C ILE A 55 16.46 -13.97 -18.17
N GLY A 56 15.16 -13.83 -18.47
CA GLY A 56 14.09 -14.42 -17.69
C GLY A 56 13.85 -13.74 -16.35
N VAL A 57 14.36 -12.52 -16.12
CA VAL A 57 14.02 -11.72 -14.94
C VAL A 57 12.71 -10.98 -15.21
N PRO A 58 11.62 -11.24 -14.46
CA PRO A 58 10.38 -10.51 -14.60
C PRO A 58 10.56 -9.05 -14.20
N VAL A 59 9.98 -8.13 -14.98
CA VAL A 59 10.08 -6.69 -14.72
C VAL A 59 8.68 -6.12 -14.58
N PHE A 60 8.42 -5.49 -13.44
CA PHE A 60 7.19 -4.74 -13.21
C PHE A 60 7.44 -3.25 -13.48
N LEU A 61 6.66 -2.66 -14.39
CA LEU A 61 6.78 -1.26 -14.78
C LEU A 61 5.46 -0.53 -14.47
N SER A 62 5.56 0.59 -13.76
CA SER A 62 4.43 1.50 -13.58
C SER A 62 4.41 2.50 -14.73
N ASP A 63 3.40 2.38 -15.59
CA ASP A 63 3.23 3.23 -16.77
C ASP A 63 2.07 4.21 -16.60
N VAL A 64 2.32 5.32 -15.90
CA VAL A 64 1.31 6.37 -15.67
C VAL A 64 1.02 7.19 -16.94
N LYS A 65 1.98 7.26 -17.88
CA LYS A 65 1.85 8.05 -19.11
C LYS A 65 1.29 7.24 -20.29
N GLY A 66 1.34 5.91 -20.21
CA GLY A 66 0.94 4.99 -21.27
C GLY A 66 2.00 4.80 -22.36
N ASP A 67 3.24 5.28 -22.18
CA ASP A 67 4.28 5.33 -23.22
C ASP A 67 5.25 4.15 -23.22
N LEU A 68 5.05 3.15 -22.35
CA LEU A 68 5.95 1.97 -22.23
C LEU A 68 5.38 0.70 -22.87
N SER A 69 4.07 0.66 -23.15
CA SER A 69 3.40 -0.53 -23.71
C SER A 69 4.01 -1.04 -25.02
N GLY A 70 4.63 -0.17 -25.82
CA GLY A 70 5.31 -0.53 -27.07
C GLY A 70 6.43 -1.55 -26.92
N ILE A 71 6.93 -1.78 -25.70
CA ILE A 71 7.89 -2.86 -25.42
C ILE A 71 7.37 -4.25 -25.87
N GLY A 72 6.04 -4.41 -25.99
CA GLY A 72 5.37 -5.59 -26.51
C GLY A 72 5.42 -5.80 -28.03
N ALA A 73 6.02 -4.88 -28.80
CA ALA A 73 6.17 -4.99 -30.24
C ALA A 73 7.63 -4.77 -30.67
N GLU A 74 7.98 -5.29 -31.84
CA GLU A 74 9.30 -5.10 -32.45
C GLU A 74 9.54 -3.63 -32.80
N GLY A 75 10.77 -3.16 -32.58
CA GLY A 75 11.19 -1.82 -32.94
C GLY A 75 11.21 -1.62 -34.45
N VAL A 76 10.79 -0.45 -34.91
CA VAL A 76 10.83 -0.12 -36.34
C VAL A 76 12.18 0.51 -36.67
N PRO A 77 13.01 -0.12 -37.52
CA PRO A 77 14.26 0.49 -37.97
C PRO A 77 13.95 1.76 -38.76
N SER A 78 14.72 2.82 -38.50
CA SER A 78 14.71 4.05 -39.30
C SER A 78 16.13 4.45 -39.62
N GLU A 79 16.34 5.16 -40.73
CA GLU A 79 17.67 5.63 -41.13
C GLU A 79 18.36 6.42 -39.99
N LYS A 80 17.60 7.28 -39.30
CA LYS A 80 18.08 8.05 -38.14
C LYS A 80 18.53 7.15 -36.98
N LEU A 81 17.75 6.10 -36.68
CA LEU A 81 18.08 5.16 -35.61
C LEU A 81 19.32 4.34 -35.96
N LEU A 82 19.39 3.80 -37.18
CA LEU A 82 20.53 3.01 -37.64
C LEU A 82 21.82 3.84 -37.69
N ALA A 83 21.75 5.09 -38.14
CA ALA A 83 22.88 6.02 -38.10
C ALA A 83 23.33 6.31 -36.66
N LEU A 84 22.40 6.50 -35.72
CA LEU A 84 22.72 6.68 -34.31
C LEU A 84 23.44 5.46 -33.72
N LEU A 85 22.92 4.25 -33.98
CA LEU A 85 23.50 2.99 -33.52
C LEU A 85 24.91 2.77 -34.09
N ALA A 86 25.10 3.03 -35.39
CA ALA A 86 26.39 2.95 -36.04
C ALA A 86 27.39 3.95 -35.44
N ALA A 87 26.97 5.19 -35.16
CA ALA A 87 27.81 6.23 -34.56
C ALA A 87 28.33 5.84 -33.16
N ILE A 88 27.58 5.02 -32.42
CA ILE A 88 27.98 4.50 -31.10
C ILE A 88 28.59 3.09 -31.16
N GLY A 89 28.85 2.56 -32.36
CA GLY A 89 29.49 1.26 -32.56
C GLY A 89 28.61 0.06 -32.24
N VAL A 90 27.28 0.21 -32.28
CA VAL A 90 26.32 -0.90 -32.12
C VAL A 90 25.96 -1.45 -33.50
N THR A 91 26.29 -2.72 -33.74
CA THR A 91 26.15 -3.39 -35.05
C THR A 91 25.23 -4.62 -35.01
N ASP A 92 24.89 -5.08 -33.81
CA ASP A 92 24.10 -6.27 -33.51
C ASP A 92 22.64 -5.93 -33.14
N TRP A 93 22.22 -4.68 -33.32
CA TRP A 93 20.85 -4.28 -33.03
C TRP A 93 19.87 -4.94 -33.99
N GLN A 94 18.88 -5.63 -33.44
CA GLN A 94 17.80 -6.26 -34.21
C GLN A 94 16.46 -5.95 -33.54
N PRO A 95 15.41 -5.65 -34.33
CA PRO A 95 14.05 -5.52 -33.83
C PRO A 95 13.60 -6.75 -33.05
N GLN A 96 13.05 -6.54 -31.85
CA GLN A 96 12.52 -7.63 -31.04
C GLN A 96 11.51 -7.14 -30.01
N ALA A 97 10.39 -7.84 -29.88
CA ALA A 97 9.38 -7.61 -28.87
C ALA A 97 9.72 -8.32 -27.54
N CYS A 98 9.23 -7.78 -26.43
CA CYS A 98 9.14 -8.51 -25.16
C CYS A 98 7.72 -9.07 -24.97
N THR A 99 7.60 -10.17 -24.22
CA THR A 99 6.30 -10.60 -23.71
C THR A 99 5.83 -9.62 -22.65
N ILE A 100 4.63 -9.08 -22.81
CA ILE A 100 4.01 -8.17 -21.85
C ILE A 100 2.71 -8.74 -21.31
N ILE A 101 2.41 -8.44 -20.05
CA ILE A 101 1.11 -8.67 -19.43
C ILE A 101 0.63 -7.30 -18.97
N PRO A 102 -0.27 -6.64 -19.74
CA PRO A 102 -0.77 -5.33 -19.38
C PRO A 102 -1.73 -5.45 -18.20
N TRP A 103 -1.53 -4.60 -17.20
CA TRP A 103 -2.39 -4.48 -16.03
C TRP A 103 -2.95 -3.06 -15.97
N ASP A 104 -4.21 -2.93 -15.60
CA ASP A 104 -4.89 -1.63 -15.53
C ASP A 104 -5.78 -1.54 -14.29
N ILE A 105 -5.67 -0.43 -13.57
CA ILE A 105 -6.50 -0.13 -12.39
C ILE A 105 -7.97 0.02 -12.78
N TYR A 106 -8.24 0.56 -13.98
CA TYR A 106 -9.60 0.78 -14.46
C TYR A 106 -10.16 -0.39 -15.27
N GLY A 107 -9.32 -1.37 -15.63
CA GLY A 107 -9.67 -2.55 -16.43
C GLY A 107 -10.02 -2.26 -17.90
N GLU A 108 -9.56 -1.14 -18.46
CA GLU A 108 -9.89 -0.72 -19.83
C GLU A 108 -8.81 -1.13 -20.84
N LYS A 109 -7.53 -1.10 -20.43
CA LYS A 109 -6.37 -1.30 -21.32
C LYS A 109 -5.48 -2.47 -20.91
N GLY A 110 -5.92 -3.28 -19.95
CA GLY A 110 -5.18 -4.39 -19.38
C GLY A 110 -6.06 -5.24 -18.47
N HIS A 111 -5.48 -6.31 -17.93
CA HIS A 111 -6.14 -7.10 -16.88
C HIS A 111 -6.44 -6.19 -15.68
N PRO A 112 -7.68 -6.20 -15.15
CA PRO A 112 -8.05 -5.33 -14.05
C PRO A 112 -7.24 -5.68 -12.80
N ILE A 113 -6.59 -4.68 -12.22
CA ILE A 113 -5.94 -4.80 -10.92
C ILE A 113 -7.01 -4.54 -9.85
N ARG A 114 -7.13 -5.47 -8.90
CA ARG A 114 -7.96 -5.25 -7.71
C ARG A 114 -7.23 -5.54 -6.41
N ALA A 115 -7.69 -4.90 -5.35
CA ALA A 115 -7.29 -5.16 -3.97
C ALA A 115 -8.53 -5.19 -3.08
N THR A 116 -8.55 -6.02 -2.04
CA THR A 116 -9.62 -5.93 -1.03
C THR A 116 -9.31 -4.81 -0.04
N LEU A 117 -10.33 -4.20 0.57
CA LEU A 117 -10.09 -3.20 1.62
C LEU A 117 -9.39 -3.80 2.84
N SER A 118 -9.72 -5.04 3.20
CA SER A 118 -9.05 -5.79 4.26
C SER A 118 -7.55 -5.92 4.03
N ASP A 119 -7.12 -6.23 2.80
CA ASP A 119 -5.69 -6.34 2.44
C ASP A 119 -5.02 -4.95 2.36
N PHE A 120 -5.72 -3.95 1.80
CA PHE A 120 -5.21 -2.58 1.70
C PHE A 120 -5.00 -1.92 3.07
N GLY A 121 -5.92 -2.20 4.00
CA GLY A 121 -5.86 -1.81 5.40
C GLY A 121 -6.12 -0.33 5.70
N PRO A 122 -6.29 0.01 6.99
CA PRO A 122 -6.68 1.36 7.41
C PRO A 122 -5.56 2.40 7.24
N LEU A 123 -4.29 1.98 7.27
CA LEU A 123 -3.15 2.90 7.19
C LEU A 123 -2.99 3.50 5.78
N LEU A 124 -3.03 2.66 4.75
CA LEU A 124 -2.94 3.13 3.37
C LEU A 124 -4.18 3.92 2.98
N LEU A 125 -5.35 3.45 3.41
CA LEU A 125 -6.62 4.15 3.16
C LEU A 125 -6.66 5.51 3.84
N GLY A 126 -6.18 5.62 5.08
CA GLY A 126 -6.09 6.89 5.80
C GLY A 126 -5.18 7.91 5.11
N ARG A 127 -4.07 7.46 4.53
CA ARG A 127 -3.20 8.31 3.69
C ARG A 127 -3.87 8.71 2.38
N LEU A 128 -4.58 7.79 1.74
CA LEU A 128 -5.28 8.04 0.48
C LEU A 128 -6.40 9.08 0.66
N LEU A 129 -7.08 9.04 1.79
CA LEU A 129 -8.17 9.95 2.17
C LEU A 129 -7.67 11.24 2.86
N ASP A 130 -6.36 11.41 3.04
CA ASP A 130 -5.74 12.53 3.76
C ASP A 130 -6.34 12.75 5.16
N LEU A 131 -6.53 11.66 5.91
CA LEU A 131 -7.14 11.69 7.24
C LEU A 131 -6.20 12.27 8.30
N ASN A 132 -6.76 13.04 9.22
CA ASN A 132 -6.04 13.47 10.42
C ASN A 132 -5.87 12.32 11.44
N GLU A 133 -5.08 12.55 12.49
CA GLU A 133 -4.77 11.51 13.49
C GLU A 133 -6.02 10.92 14.16
N VAL A 134 -7.02 11.76 14.49
CA VAL A 134 -8.27 11.31 15.11
C VAL A 134 -9.08 10.43 14.16
N GLN A 135 -9.21 10.86 12.90
CA GLN A 135 -9.89 10.10 11.86
C GLN A 135 -9.18 8.77 11.55
N ASN A 136 -7.84 8.77 11.53
CA ASN A 136 -7.05 7.55 11.40
C ASN A 136 -7.32 6.58 12.56
N GLY A 137 -7.37 7.08 13.79
CA GLY A 137 -7.72 6.26 14.96
C GLY A 137 -9.12 5.63 14.84
N VAL A 138 -10.11 6.40 14.41
CA VAL A 138 -11.47 5.88 14.17
C VAL A 138 -11.49 4.84 13.04
N LEU A 139 -10.79 5.09 11.93
CA LEU A 139 -10.72 4.13 10.83
C LEU A 139 -10.04 2.82 11.25
N GLN A 140 -8.93 2.89 11.99
CA GLN A 140 -8.28 1.71 12.55
C GLN A 140 -9.22 0.92 13.45
N LEU A 141 -10.05 1.62 14.23
CA LEU A 141 -11.04 0.99 15.09
C LEU A 141 -12.09 0.23 14.32
N VAL A 142 -12.61 0.83 13.25
CA VAL A 142 -13.62 0.22 12.38
C VAL A 142 -13.08 -1.07 11.77
N PHE A 143 -11.85 -1.05 11.26
CA PHE A 143 -11.16 -2.23 10.76
C PHE A 143 -10.94 -3.29 11.85
N LYS A 144 -10.58 -2.88 13.07
CA LYS A 144 -10.41 -3.79 14.19
C LYS A 144 -11.74 -4.47 14.58
N ILE A 145 -12.83 -3.72 14.68
CA ILE A 145 -14.15 -4.27 15.00
C ILE A 145 -14.59 -5.23 13.90
N ALA A 146 -14.36 -4.92 12.62
CA ALA A 146 -14.66 -5.83 11.52
C ALA A 146 -13.90 -7.16 11.65
N ASN A 147 -12.59 -7.08 11.89
CA ASN A 147 -11.74 -8.26 12.07
C ASN A 147 -12.16 -9.11 13.29
N ASP A 148 -12.41 -8.48 14.44
CA ASP A 148 -12.84 -9.17 15.66
C ASP A 148 -14.21 -9.86 15.49
N ASN A 149 -15.00 -9.44 14.49
CA ASN A 149 -16.30 -10.01 14.13
C ASN A 149 -16.27 -10.89 12.87
N ALA A 150 -15.09 -11.20 12.33
CA ALA A 150 -14.92 -11.97 11.09
C ALA A 150 -15.77 -11.42 9.92
N LEU A 151 -15.85 -10.09 9.83
CA LEU A 151 -16.47 -9.36 8.73
C LEU A 151 -15.42 -9.01 7.69
N LEU A 152 -15.61 -9.49 6.46
CA LEU A 152 -14.71 -9.21 5.35
C LEU A 152 -15.02 -7.84 4.77
N LEU A 153 -14.00 -6.99 4.64
CA LEU A 153 -14.10 -5.71 3.95
C LEU A 153 -13.52 -5.90 2.55
N LEU A 154 -14.34 -6.32 1.59
CA LEU A 154 -13.90 -6.62 0.24
C LEU A 154 -13.91 -5.36 -0.62
N ASP A 155 -15.00 -4.59 -0.58
CA ASP A 155 -15.18 -3.40 -1.41
C ASP A 155 -15.71 -2.17 -0.64
N MET A 156 -15.96 -1.07 -1.36
CA MET A 156 -16.40 0.19 -0.74
C MET A 156 -17.76 0.08 -0.03
N LYS A 157 -18.67 -0.78 -0.49
CA LYS A 157 -19.98 -0.99 0.16
C LYS A 157 -19.78 -1.57 1.54
N ASP A 158 -18.85 -2.51 1.69
CA ASP A 158 -18.50 -3.12 2.97
C ASP A 158 -18.02 -2.12 3.99
N LEU A 159 -17.02 -1.32 3.60
CA LEU A 159 -16.45 -0.36 4.53
C LEU A 159 -17.48 0.72 4.87
N ARG A 160 -18.31 1.16 3.93
CA ARG A 160 -19.37 2.12 4.22
C ARG A 160 -20.41 1.55 5.19
N ALA A 161 -20.84 0.31 4.98
CA ALA A 161 -21.76 -0.37 5.89
C ALA A 161 -21.13 -0.55 7.28
N MET A 162 -19.87 -0.94 7.34
CA MET A 162 -19.14 -1.09 8.60
C MET A 162 -18.99 0.26 9.33
N MET A 163 -18.64 1.33 8.62
CA MET A 163 -18.53 2.69 9.17
C MET A 163 -19.88 3.17 9.73
N GLN A 164 -20.98 2.89 9.00
CA GLN A 164 -22.33 3.22 9.44
C GLN A 164 -22.69 2.45 10.71
N TYR A 165 -22.51 1.12 10.68
CA TYR A 165 -22.80 0.24 11.81
C TYR A 165 -22.03 0.65 13.07
N VAL A 166 -20.72 0.92 12.96
CA VAL A 166 -19.90 1.39 14.09
C VAL A 166 -20.33 2.76 14.59
N GLY A 167 -20.76 3.65 13.69
CA GLY A 167 -21.32 4.96 14.05
C GLY A 167 -22.62 4.84 14.86
N ASP A 168 -23.55 4.01 14.40
CA ASP A 168 -24.87 3.81 15.04
C ASP A 168 -24.74 3.11 16.41
N HIS A 169 -23.71 2.27 16.57
CA HIS A 169 -23.46 1.50 17.79
C HIS A 169 -22.26 2.02 18.61
N ALA A 170 -21.81 3.26 18.37
CA ALA A 170 -20.58 3.81 18.95
C ALA A 170 -20.48 3.66 20.49
N LYS A 171 -21.60 3.85 21.21
CA LYS A 171 -21.66 3.71 22.67
C LYS A 171 -21.33 2.29 23.16
N GLN A 172 -21.71 1.27 22.38
CA GLN A 172 -21.50 -0.15 22.73
C GLN A 172 -20.03 -0.52 22.58
N PHE A 173 -19.34 0.06 21.58
CA PHE A 173 -17.93 -0.19 21.35
C PHE A 173 -17.00 0.66 22.23
N GLN A 174 -17.50 1.76 22.81
CA GLN A 174 -16.68 2.75 23.51
C GLN A 174 -15.78 2.18 24.60
N THR A 175 -16.28 1.23 25.40
CA THR A 175 -15.52 0.67 26.53
C THR A 175 -14.38 -0.24 26.08
N GLN A 176 -14.61 -1.06 25.05
CA GLN A 176 -13.65 -2.07 24.60
C GLN A 176 -12.63 -1.49 23.61
N TYR A 177 -13.08 -0.56 22.77
CA TYR A 177 -12.32 -0.09 21.62
C TYR A 177 -11.88 1.37 21.78
N GLY A 178 -12.64 2.19 22.51
CA GLY A 178 -12.36 3.60 22.71
C GLY A 178 -13.39 4.50 22.01
N ASN A 179 -13.21 5.81 22.15
CA ASN A 179 -14.20 6.77 21.69
C ASN A 179 -14.29 6.87 20.16
N ILE A 180 -15.51 6.76 19.64
CA ILE A 180 -15.82 6.91 18.21
C ILE A 180 -16.56 8.22 18.00
N SER A 181 -15.92 9.17 17.33
CA SER A 181 -16.53 10.48 17.03
C SER A 181 -17.42 10.40 15.79
N ALA A 182 -18.70 10.77 15.93
CA ALA A 182 -19.64 10.88 14.81
C ALA A 182 -19.14 11.86 13.72
N ALA A 183 -18.44 12.92 14.12
CA ALA A 183 -17.84 13.86 13.17
C ALA A 183 -16.73 13.21 12.33
N SER A 184 -15.95 12.29 12.92
CA SER A 184 -14.93 11.53 12.20
C SER A 184 -15.55 10.51 11.25
N ILE A 185 -16.58 9.78 11.69
CA ILE A 185 -17.34 8.86 10.83
C ILE A 185 -17.88 9.60 9.60
N GLY A 186 -18.54 10.74 9.79
CA GLY A 186 -19.09 11.52 8.69
C GLY A 186 -18.02 12.10 7.76
N ALA A 187 -16.85 12.50 8.28
CA ALA A 187 -15.75 12.97 7.44
C ALA A 187 -15.17 11.85 6.57
N ILE A 188 -14.95 10.67 7.15
CA ILE A 188 -14.43 9.50 6.43
C ILE A 188 -15.44 9.04 5.38
N GLN A 189 -16.73 8.94 5.70
CA GLN A 189 -17.77 8.55 4.75
C GLN A 189 -17.84 9.48 3.53
N ARG A 190 -17.68 10.80 3.72
CA ARG A 190 -17.60 11.75 2.59
C ARG A 190 -16.36 11.50 1.73
N GLY A 191 -15.21 11.26 2.34
CA GLY A 191 -13.98 10.91 1.62
C GLY A 191 -14.14 9.63 0.80
N LEU A 192 -14.79 8.60 1.37
CA LEU A 192 -15.09 7.35 0.65
C LEU A 192 -15.99 7.61 -0.56
N LEU A 193 -17.05 8.42 -0.41
CA LEU A 193 -17.94 8.77 -1.53
C LEU A 193 -17.19 9.47 -2.67
N THR A 194 -16.34 10.46 -2.34
CA THR A 194 -15.51 11.13 -3.35
C THR A 194 -14.56 10.16 -4.06
N LEU A 195 -14.02 9.18 -3.34
CA LEU A 195 -13.13 8.17 -3.91
C LEU A 195 -13.89 7.18 -4.82
N GLU A 196 -15.13 6.81 -4.45
CA GLU A 196 -16.03 6.02 -5.30
C GLU A 196 -16.35 6.73 -6.62
N GLU A 197 -16.67 8.03 -6.58
CA GLU A 197 -16.93 8.87 -7.76
C GLU A 197 -15.72 8.94 -8.71
N GLN A 198 -14.51 8.83 -8.17
CA GLN A 198 -13.26 8.76 -8.94
C GLN A 198 -12.97 7.36 -9.52
N GLY A 199 -13.89 6.40 -9.33
CA GLY A 199 -13.81 5.07 -9.92
C GLY A 199 -13.12 4.02 -9.04
N ALA A 200 -12.89 4.30 -7.75
CA ALA A 200 -12.23 3.34 -6.87
C ALA A 200 -13.00 2.02 -6.68
N ASN A 201 -14.31 2.01 -6.96
CA ASN A 201 -15.12 0.80 -7.04
C ASN A 201 -14.60 -0.23 -8.05
N ARG A 202 -13.85 0.20 -9.08
CA ARG A 202 -13.22 -0.72 -10.04
C ARG A 202 -11.99 -1.42 -9.45
N PHE A 203 -11.28 -0.73 -8.56
CA PHE A 203 -10.06 -1.20 -7.91
C PHE A 203 -10.34 -2.03 -6.66
N PHE A 204 -11.31 -1.65 -5.82
CA PHE A 204 -11.61 -2.43 -4.61
C PHE A 204 -12.56 -3.58 -4.89
N GLY A 205 -12.16 -4.80 -4.52
CA GLY A 205 -12.95 -6.02 -4.68
C GLY A 205 -12.12 -7.24 -5.10
N GLU A 206 -12.80 -8.28 -5.59
CA GLU A 206 -12.21 -9.56 -5.96
C GLU A 206 -12.36 -9.88 -7.47
N PRO A 207 -11.50 -10.74 -8.04
CA PRO A 207 -10.34 -11.37 -7.43
C PRO A 207 -9.20 -10.38 -7.22
N MET A 208 -8.60 -10.43 -6.04
CA MET A 208 -7.44 -9.60 -5.70
C MET A 208 -6.23 -10.01 -6.54
N LEU A 209 -5.41 -9.02 -6.90
CA LEU A 209 -4.15 -9.25 -7.58
C LEU A 209 -3.26 -10.19 -6.75
N ASP A 210 -2.96 -11.35 -7.32
CA ASP A 210 -2.08 -12.36 -6.73
C ASP A 210 -0.80 -12.43 -7.58
N ILE A 211 0.22 -11.69 -7.15
CA ILE A 211 1.54 -11.70 -7.78
C ILE A 211 2.31 -12.89 -7.21
N PRO A 212 2.86 -13.79 -8.05
CA PRO A 212 3.63 -14.94 -7.56
C PRO A 212 4.77 -14.51 -6.62
N ASP A 213 5.01 -15.26 -5.55
CA ASP A 213 6.07 -14.99 -4.57
C ASP A 213 7.47 -14.85 -5.20
N SER A 214 7.72 -15.61 -6.27
CA SER A 214 8.95 -15.53 -7.06
C SER A 214 9.16 -14.15 -7.69
N VAL A 215 8.09 -13.42 -7.98
CA VAL A 215 8.09 -12.04 -8.48
C VAL A 215 8.07 -11.06 -7.31
N LEU A 216 7.19 -11.25 -6.30
CA LEU A 216 7.11 -10.39 -5.11
C LEU A 216 8.44 -10.28 -4.37
N GLY A 217 9.15 -11.40 -4.16
CA GLY A 217 10.47 -11.43 -3.53
C GLY A 217 11.54 -10.68 -4.32
N GLN A 218 11.29 -10.36 -5.59
CA GLN A 218 12.14 -9.54 -6.44
C GLN A 218 11.70 -8.06 -6.44
N LEU A 219 10.46 -7.72 -6.08
CA LEU A 219 9.97 -6.33 -6.01
C LEU A 219 10.61 -5.51 -4.88
N GLY A 220 11.33 -6.15 -3.94
CA GLY A 220 12.21 -5.47 -2.98
C GLY A 220 13.43 -4.80 -3.64
N LYS A 221 13.61 -4.96 -4.96
CA LYS A 221 14.72 -4.46 -5.76
C LYS A 221 14.25 -3.30 -6.66
N ARG A 222 14.45 -2.06 -6.22
CA ARG A 222 13.96 -0.87 -6.91
C ARG A 222 15.09 -0.13 -7.64
N VAL A 223 14.94 0.08 -8.95
CA VAL A 223 15.73 1.06 -9.71
C VAL A 223 14.87 2.32 -9.85
N GLN A 224 15.21 3.37 -9.08
CA GLN A 224 14.51 4.64 -9.18
C GLN A 224 15.24 5.57 -10.16
N HIS A 225 14.68 5.71 -11.36
CA HIS A 225 15.20 6.59 -12.41
C HIS A 225 14.26 7.77 -12.60
N ALA A 226 14.40 8.83 -11.79
CA ALA A 226 13.62 10.05 -11.98
C ALA A 226 14.30 11.26 -11.35
N LEU A 227 15.02 12.03 -12.15
CA LEU A 227 15.33 13.41 -11.83
C LEU A 227 14.62 14.29 -12.87
N ARG A 228 13.69 15.11 -12.36
CA ARG A 228 13.13 16.24 -13.08
C ARG A 228 14.00 17.44 -12.69
N ALA A 229 14.12 18.44 -13.55
CA ALA A 229 14.98 19.62 -13.34
C ALA A 229 14.23 20.93 -13.63
N PHE A 230 12.92 21.00 -13.32
CA PHE A 230 12.08 22.15 -13.71
C PHE A 230 11.88 23.17 -12.59
N THR A 231 11.91 22.72 -11.35
CA THR A 231 11.75 23.59 -10.18
C THR A 231 13.08 23.78 -9.43
N PRO A 232 13.22 24.83 -8.59
CA PRO A 232 14.40 24.95 -7.72
C PRO A 232 14.60 23.75 -6.79
N ARG A 233 13.51 23.09 -6.37
CA ARG A 233 13.56 21.83 -5.60
C ARG A 233 14.15 20.69 -6.41
N ASP A 234 13.71 20.57 -7.66
CA ASP A 234 14.19 19.58 -8.62
C ASP A 234 15.68 19.76 -8.91
N GLN A 235 16.13 21.00 -9.13
CA GLN A 235 17.55 21.31 -9.34
C GLN A 235 18.42 20.88 -8.15
N LYS A 236 17.96 21.08 -6.91
CA LYS A 236 18.64 20.59 -5.71
C LYS A 236 18.73 19.06 -5.69
N ALA A 237 17.65 18.36 -6.06
CA ALA A 237 17.64 16.90 -6.15
C ALA A 237 18.59 16.37 -7.24
N VAL A 238 18.60 17.02 -8.41
CA VAL A 238 19.51 16.72 -9.54
C VAL A 238 20.98 16.87 -9.10
N LYS A 239 21.31 17.99 -8.44
CA LYS A 239 22.64 18.27 -7.92
C LYS A 239 23.06 17.24 -6.87
N ALA A 240 22.20 16.97 -5.89
CA ALA A 240 22.48 15.97 -4.86
C ALA A 240 22.76 14.58 -5.46
N ALA A 241 22.00 14.17 -6.48
CA ALA A 241 22.23 12.90 -7.14
C ALA A 241 23.58 12.88 -7.89
N ALA A 242 23.91 13.92 -8.64
CA ALA A 242 25.21 14.03 -9.32
C ALA A 242 26.39 13.96 -8.32
N GLN A 243 26.27 14.56 -7.13
CA GLN A 243 27.31 14.54 -6.09
C GLN A 243 27.53 13.17 -5.45
N THR A 244 26.53 12.28 -5.49
CA THR A 244 26.66 10.91 -4.97
C THR A 244 27.38 9.96 -5.93
N MET A 245 27.55 10.37 -7.19
CA MET A 245 28.27 9.59 -8.19
C MET A 245 29.78 9.65 -7.95
N ARG A 246 30.50 8.58 -8.32
CA ARG A 246 31.96 8.59 -8.29
C ARG A 246 32.48 9.57 -9.34
N ALA A 247 33.20 10.60 -8.89
CA ALA A 247 33.67 11.71 -9.73
C ALA A 247 34.51 11.24 -10.92
N ASN A 248 34.32 11.90 -12.06
CA ASN A 248 35.13 11.75 -13.27
C ASN A 248 36.04 12.98 -13.44
N PRO A 249 37.38 12.84 -13.49
CA PRO A 249 38.28 13.97 -13.70
C PRO A 249 38.07 14.70 -15.04
N ALA A 250 37.44 14.06 -16.03
CA ALA A 250 37.25 14.63 -17.36
C ALA A 250 36.09 15.65 -17.44
N PHE A 251 35.12 15.62 -16.52
CA PHE A 251 33.98 16.54 -16.53
C PHE A 251 33.30 16.69 -15.17
N ASN A 252 32.55 17.78 -14.97
CA ASN A 252 31.70 17.97 -13.80
C ASN A 252 30.31 17.36 -14.02
N ALA A 253 29.93 16.36 -13.23
CA ALA A 253 28.64 15.68 -13.34
C ALA A 253 27.43 16.61 -13.10
N GLU A 254 27.54 17.61 -12.21
CA GLU A 254 26.45 18.58 -11.95
C GLU A 254 26.20 19.49 -13.16
N THR A 255 27.25 19.80 -13.92
CA THR A 255 27.12 20.58 -15.15
C THR A 255 26.53 19.69 -16.24
N VAL A 256 27.15 18.55 -16.50
CA VAL A 256 26.76 17.64 -17.60
C VAL A 256 25.32 17.19 -17.47
N ILE A 257 24.82 16.87 -16.27
CA ILE A 257 23.42 16.41 -16.07
C ILE A 257 22.38 17.40 -16.59
N THR A 258 22.71 18.70 -16.65
CA THR A 258 21.83 19.76 -17.17
C THR A 258 21.95 19.97 -18.68
N GLU A 259 23.06 19.50 -19.27
CA GLU A 259 23.39 19.64 -20.70
C GLU A 259 23.05 18.39 -21.53
N LEU A 260 22.54 17.33 -20.90
CA LEU A 260 22.26 16.07 -21.57
C LEU A 260 21.22 16.24 -22.70
N GLY A 261 21.55 15.70 -23.87
CA GLY A 261 20.66 15.62 -25.02
C GLY A 261 19.75 14.39 -25.02
N VAL A 262 18.93 14.24 -26.06
CA VAL A 262 18.04 13.07 -26.22
C VAL A 262 18.85 11.79 -26.36
N GLY A 263 18.60 10.81 -25.49
CA GLY A 263 19.29 9.52 -25.45
C GLY A 263 20.56 9.54 -24.59
N GLU A 264 20.98 10.70 -24.11
CA GLU A 264 22.16 10.82 -23.24
C GLU A 264 21.81 10.66 -21.77
N ALA A 265 22.74 10.05 -21.03
CA ALA A 265 22.64 9.92 -19.59
C ALA A 265 24.01 10.02 -18.92
N LEU A 266 24.00 10.38 -17.63
CA LEU A 266 25.11 10.05 -16.74
C LEU A 266 24.88 8.66 -16.17
N VAL A 267 25.87 7.80 -16.30
CA VAL A 267 25.79 6.39 -15.94
C VAL A 267 26.93 6.04 -14.98
N SER A 268 26.57 5.44 -13.84
CA SER A 268 27.52 4.78 -12.93
C SER A 268 26.92 3.46 -12.47
N PHE A 269 27.51 2.35 -12.94
CA PHE A 269 27.15 0.99 -12.54
C PHE A 269 28.16 0.42 -11.54
N LEU A 270 27.81 -0.69 -10.91
CA LEU A 270 28.67 -1.39 -9.96
C LEU A 270 29.59 -2.40 -10.66
N ASP A 271 30.82 -2.50 -10.17
CA ASP A 271 31.72 -3.61 -10.46
C ASP A 271 31.29 -4.89 -9.73
N GLU A 272 31.97 -6.02 -10.00
CA GLU A 272 31.68 -7.31 -9.38
C GLU A 272 31.82 -7.31 -7.84
N LYS A 273 32.58 -6.36 -7.29
CA LYS A 273 32.77 -6.17 -5.84
C LYS A 273 31.72 -5.23 -5.24
N GLY A 274 30.78 -4.74 -6.03
CA GLY A 274 29.73 -3.81 -5.62
C GLY A 274 30.22 -2.37 -5.44
N ARG A 275 31.35 -1.99 -6.05
CA ARG A 275 31.88 -0.62 -6.02
C ARG A 275 31.41 0.15 -7.25
N PRO A 276 30.96 1.41 -7.11
CA PRO A 276 30.60 2.23 -8.26
C PRO A 276 31.79 2.49 -9.19
N HIS A 277 31.58 2.29 -10.49
CA HIS A 277 32.46 2.80 -11.53
C HIS A 277 32.44 4.33 -11.56
N VAL A 278 33.50 4.92 -12.10
CA VAL A 278 33.55 6.36 -12.39
C VAL A 278 32.35 6.72 -13.28
N VAL A 279 31.69 7.83 -12.99
CA VAL A 279 30.55 8.28 -13.79
C VAL A 279 30.97 8.59 -15.21
N GLU A 280 30.20 8.13 -16.18
CA GLU A 280 30.44 8.42 -17.59
C GLU A 280 29.25 9.19 -18.19
N ARG A 281 29.54 10.13 -19.09
CA ARG A 281 28.54 10.65 -20.04
C ARG A 281 28.37 9.60 -21.14
N ALA A 282 27.16 9.12 -21.32
CA ALA A 282 26.89 7.96 -22.14
C ALA A 282 25.70 8.18 -23.08
N MET A 283 25.74 7.52 -24.22
CA MET A 283 24.58 7.33 -25.08
C MET A 283 23.93 5.99 -24.73
N VAL A 284 22.66 6.03 -24.33
CA VAL A 284 21.89 4.83 -24.03
C VAL A 284 21.58 4.11 -25.34
N ILE A 285 21.82 2.80 -25.38
CA ILE A 285 21.53 2.00 -26.56
C ILE A 285 20.01 1.94 -26.73
N ALA A 286 19.52 2.27 -27.93
CA ALA A 286 18.11 2.23 -28.22
C ALA A 286 17.54 0.81 -27.98
N PRO A 287 16.33 0.68 -27.40
CA PRO A 287 15.67 -0.59 -27.25
C PRO A 287 15.45 -1.28 -28.60
N CYS A 288 15.36 -2.60 -28.57
CA CYS A 288 15.02 -3.43 -29.73
C CYS A 288 13.51 -3.42 -30.00
N SER A 289 12.70 -3.05 -29.02
CA SER A 289 11.25 -2.97 -29.10
C SER A 289 10.76 -1.58 -29.51
N LYS A 290 9.47 -1.49 -29.83
CA LYS A 290 8.83 -0.26 -30.28
C LYS A 290 8.77 0.78 -29.15
N MET A 291 9.27 1.98 -29.42
CA MET A 291 9.07 3.13 -28.54
C MET A 291 7.63 3.63 -28.59
N GLY A 292 7.09 4.04 -27.44
CA GLY A 292 5.76 4.63 -27.32
C GLY A 292 4.65 3.58 -27.16
N MET A 293 3.46 3.88 -27.66
CA MET A 293 2.28 3.04 -27.41
C MET A 293 2.21 1.83 -28.34
N LEU A 294 1.75 0.70 -27.79
CA LEU A 294 1.45 -0.49 -28.58
C LEU A 294 0.22 -0.30 -29.50
N GLY A 295 -0.76 0.48 -29.03
CA GLY A 295 -2.07 0.67 -29.68
C GLY A 295 -3.13 -0.26 -29.10
N ALA A 296 -4.42 0.03 -29.36
CA ALA A 296 -5.54 -0.75 -28.81
C ALA A 296 -5.50 -2.21 -29.27
N ASP A 297 -5.28 -2.46 -30.56
CA ASP A 297 -5.25 -3.82 -31.11
C ASP A 297 -4.11 -4.65 -30.53
N GLY A 298 -2.93 -4.05 -30.37
CA GLY A 298 -1.79 -4.74 -29.79
C GLY A 298 -1.96 -5.02 -28.30
N LEU A 299 -2.56 -4.09 -27.55
CA LEU A 299 -2.94 -4.33 -26.14
C LEU A 299 -3.97 -5.45 -26.02
N ASN A 300 -5.02 -5.42 -26.84
CA ASN A 300 -6.03 -6.48 -26.88
C ASN A 300 -5.41 -7.83 -27.24
N SER A 301 -4.50 -7.88 -28.22
CA SER A 301 -3.77 -9.11 -28.53
C SER A 301 -2.89 -9.57 -27.36
N ALA A 302 -2.30 -8.66 -26.58
CA ALA A 302 -1.48 -9.03 -25.42
C ALA A 302 -2.35 -9.60 -24.29
N ILE A 303 -3.50 -8.98 -24.03
CA ILE A 303 -4.50 -9.44 -23.03
C ILE A 303 -5.01 -10.83 -23.41
N ASN A 304 -5.47 -11.02 -24.65
CA ASN A 304 -6.09 -12.27 -25.09
C ASN A 304 -5.11 -13.45 -25.15
N LYS A 305 -3.80 -13.19 -25.30
CA LYS A 305 -2.74 -14.22 -25.29
C LYS A 305 -2.11 -14.41 -23.93
N SER A 306 -2.50 -13.61 -22.94
CA SER A 306 -1.96 -13.66 -21.60
C SER A 306 -2.34 -14.98 -20.91
N PRO A 307 -1.43 -15.59 -20.13
CA PRO A 307 -1.77 -16.74 -19.29
C PRO A 307 -2.78 -16.40 -18.19
N LEU A 308 -3.10 -15.11 -17.98
CA LEU A 308 -4.04 -14.63 -16.97
C LEU A 308 -5.42 -14.31 -17.54
N TYR A 309 -5.62 -14.49 -18.86
CA TYR A 309 -6.91 -14.24 -19.49
C TYR A 309 -8.00 -15.11 -18.87
N GLY A 310 -9.13 -14.48 -18.52
CA GLY A 310 -10.27 -15.09 -17.85
C GLY A 310 -10.14 -15.19 -16.33
N ARG A 311 -8.98 -14.89 -15.74
CA ARG A 311 -8.77 -14.98 -14.27
C ARG A 311 -9.22 -13.72 -13.54
N TYR A 312 -8.98 -12.55 -14.11
CA TYR A 312 -9.18 -11.28 -13.41
C TYR A 312 -10.33 -10.46 -13.99
N GLU A 313 -10.83 -10.78 -15.17
CA GLU A 313 -11.80 -10.00 -15.92
C GLU A 313 -13.10 -9.87 -15.12
N ASP A 314 -13.64 -11.00 -14.67
CA ASP A 314 -14.90 -11.07 -13.94
C ASP A 314 -14.70 -10.77 -12.45
N ARG A 315 -15.65 -10.02 -11.88
CA ARG A 315 -15.69 -9.80 -10.43
C ARG A 315 -16.24 -11.04 -9.74
N VAL A 316 -15.65 -11.35 -8.59
CA VAL A 316 -16.19 -12.37 -7.67
C VAL A 316 -16.93 -11.64 -6.55
N ASP A 317 -18.18 -12.03 -6.34
CA ASP A 317 -19.03 -11.51 -5.26
C ASP A 317 -19.15 -12.58 -4.17
N ARG A 318 -18.58 -12.32 -2.99
CA ARG A 318 -18.60 -13.23 -1.84
C ARG A 318 -19.37 -12.58 -0.71
N GLU A 319 -19.91 -13.40 0.19
CA GLU A 319 -20.51 -12.88 1.42
C GLU A 319 -19.49 -12.07 2.23
N SER A 320 -19.83 -10.81 2.49
CA SER A 320 -18.95 -9.78 3.01
C SER A 320 -19.61 -9.05 4.19
N ALA A 321 -18.99 -7.98 4.68
CA ALA A 321 -19.54 -7.21 5.80
C ALA A 321 -20.90 -6.63 5.44
N TYR A 322 -21.10 -6.17 4.21
CA TYR A 322 -22.36 -5.60 3.77
C TYR A 322 -23.52 -6.58 3.92
N GLU A 323 -23.41 -7.81 3.39
CA GLU A 323 -24.49 -8.79 3.48
C GLU A 323 -24.75 -9.21 4.94
N LYS A 324 -23.68 -9.44 5.71
CA LYS A 324 -23.80 -9.86 7.11
C LYS A 324 -24.45 -8.80 7.99
N LEU A 325 -24.05 -7.53 7.83
CA LEU A 325 -24.64 -6.42 8.58
C LEU A 325 -26.09 -6.12 8.15
N SER A 326 -26.43 -6.42 6.90
CA SER A 326 -27.79 -6.26 6.37
C SER A 326 -28.72 -7.43 6.74
N SER A 327 -28.17 -8.55 7.20
CA SER A 327 -28.95 -9.70 7.67
C SER A 327 -29.64 -9.39 9.00
N GLU A 328 -30.91 -9.80 9.14
CA GLU A 328 -31.63 -9.63 10.39
C GLU A 328 -30.97 -10.46 11.51
N GLY A 329 -30.56 -9.80 12.60
CA GLY A 329 -30.03 -10.45 13.79
C GLY A 329 -28.51 -10.47 13.94
N PHE A 330 -27.74 -9.71 13.14
CA PHE A 330 -26.32 -9.55 13.39
C PHE A 330 -26.06 -8.85 14.74
N VAL A 331 -25.35 -9.53 15.64
CA VAL A 331 -24.91 -9.01 16.93
C VAL A 331 -23.39 -9.08 16.99
N ALA A 332 -22.74 -7.93 17.09
CA ALA A 332 -21.28 -7.87 17.14
C ALA A 332 -20.72 -8.39 18.48
N HIS A 333 -19.65 -9.16 18.42
CA HIS A 333 -18.79 -9.50 19.55
C HIS A 333 -18.29 -8.22 20.24
N GLY A 334 -18.54 -8.14 21.55
CA GLY A 334 -18.21 -6.95 22.35
C GLY A 334 -19.39 -6.03 22.61
N THR A 335 -20.55 -6.26 21.99
CA THR A 335 -21.79 -5.60 22.42
C THR A 335 -22.24 -6.22 23.73
N GLN A 336 -22.02 -5.50 24.84
CA GLN A 336 -22.71 -5.83 26.09
C GLN A 336 -24.20 -5.60 25.84
N GLN A 337 -24.99 -6.68 25.84
CA GLN A 337 -26.44 -6.55 25.90
C GLN A 337 -26.77 -5.69 27.12
N PRO A 338 -27.62 -4.65 26.99
CA PRO A 338 -28.16 -4.01 28.17
C PRO A 338 -28.87 -5.11 28.97
N ILE A 339 -28.41 -5.32 30.20
CA ILE A 339 -29.09 -6.19 31.18
C ILE A 339 -30.53 -5.68 31.22
N GLN A 340 -31.46 -6.44 30.63
CA GLN A 340 -32.87 -6.19 30.85
C GLN A 340 -33.08 -6.39 32.35
N GLN A 341 -33.42 -5.31 33.06
CA GLN A 341 -33.92 -5.41 34.42
C GLN A 341 -35.21 -6.23 34.33
N GLU A 342 -35.12 -7.52 34.62
CA GLU A 342 -36.29 -8.34 34.92
C GLU A 342 -37.04 -7.67 36.07
N GLN A 343 -38.20 -7.09 35.74
CA GLN A 343 -39.18 -6.69 36.73
C GLN A 343 -39.54 -7.93 37.56
N PRO A 344 -39.36 -7.92 38.89
CA PRO A 344 -39.77 -9.06 39.69
C PRO A 344 -41.29 -9.15 39.66
N ALA A 345 -41.81 -10.30 39.24
CA ALA A 345 -43.22 -10.64 39.34
C ALA A 345 -43.69 -10.57 40.82
N PRO A 346 -44.95 -10.21 41.09
CA PRO A 346 -45.45 -10.06 42.45
C PRO A 346 -45.61 -11.44 43.11
N ALA A 347 -44.72 -11.78 44.05
CA ALA A 347 -44.84 -12.97 44.87
C ALA A 347 -45.60 -12.67 46.17
N GLY A 348 -46.63 -13.47 46.42
CA GLY A 348 -47.56 -13.35 47.53
C GLY A 348 -46.97 -13.59 48.93
N SER A 349 -47.83 -13.26 49.89
CA SER A 349 -47.68 -13.27 51.34
C SER A 349 -47.00 -14.50 51.96
N GLY A 350 -46.12 -14.27 52.93
CA GLY A 350 -45.82 -15.25 53.97
C GLY A 350 -44.52 -15.02 54.75
N GLY A 351 -44.63 -14.31 55.87
CA GLY A 351 -43.84 -14.57 57.09
C GLY A 351 -42.32 -14.29 57.12
N LEU A 352 -41.89 -13.68 58.23
CA LEU A 352 -40.50 -13.54 58.72
C LEU A 352 -39.49 -12.63 57.98
N LEU A 353 -39.76 -12.16 56.76
CA LEU A 353 -38.85 -11.21 56.06
C LEU A 353 -39.18 -9.71 56.28
N GLY A 354 -40.32 -9.41 56.89
CA GLY A 354 -40.80 -8.03 57.06
C GLY A 354 -39.96 -7.16 57.99
N GLY A 355 -39.39 -7.75 59.06
CA GLY A 355 -38.63 -7.00 60.07
C GLY A 355 -37.25 -6.50 59.61
N VAL A 356 -36.66 -7.15 58.61
CA VAL A 356 -35.32 -6.79 58.10
C VAL A 356 -35.41 -5.69 57.03
N ASN A 357 -36.50 -5.69 56.26
CA ASN A 357 -36.78 -4.64 55.27
C ASN A 357 -37.14 -3.30 55.91
N GLU A 358 -37.81 -3.32 57.08
CA GLU A 358 -38.20 -2.10 57.79
C GLU A 358 -37.00 -1.32 58.34
N PHE A 359 -35.94 -2.04 58.74
CA PHE A 359 -34.69 -1.45 59.24
C PHE A 359 -33.83 -0.87 58.11
N LEU A 360 -33.90 -1.43 56.90
CA LEU A 360 -33.11 -1.01 55.75
C LEU A 360 -33.77 0.11 54.92
N PHE A 361 -35.08 0.09 54.72
CA PHE A 361 -35.75 1.00 53.78
C PHE A 361 -36.72 2.00 54.44
N GLY A 362 -36.89 1.93 55.75
CA GLY A 362 -37.86 2.76 56.47
C GLY A 362 -39.30 2.30 56.25
N SER A 363 -40.23 2.81 57.07
CA SER A 363 -41.65 2.46 56.97
C SER A 363 -42.56 3.68 56.90
N THR A 364 -43.76 3.45 56.36
CA THR A 364 -44.82 4.45 56.24
C THR A 364 -46.02 4.00 57.08
N GLY A 365 -46.40 4.79 58.07
CA GLY A 365 -47.49 4.43 59.00
C GLY A 365 -48.90 4.71 58.45
N PRO A 366 -49.97 4.20 59.09
CA PRO A 366 -51.35 4.24 58.60
C PRO A 366 -52.00 5.64 58.52
N ARG A 367 -51.28 6.69 58.94
CA ARG A 367 -51.70 8.10 58.84
C ARG A 367 -50.70 8.98 58.08
N GLY A 368 -49.84 8.38 57.25
CA GLY A 368 -49.03 9.11 56.26
C GLY A 368 -47.70 9.68 56.77
N GLY A 369 -47.22 9.30 57.96
CA GLY A 369 -45.87 9.65 58.43
C GLY A 369 -44.81 8.67 57.90
N LYS A 370 -43.74 9.18 57.28
CA LYS A 370 -42.56 8.41 56.83
C LYS A 370 -41.43 8.49 57.86
N ARG A 371 -40.73 7.37 58.11
CA ARG A 371 -39.44 7.34 58.82
C ARG A 371 -38.37 6.77 57.88
N ASP A 372 -37.27 7.49 57.68
CA ASP A 372 -36.18 7.08 56.79
C ASP A 372 -35.28 6.02 57.44
N GLY A 373 -34.93 4.98 56.67
CA GLY A 373 -33.97 3.93 57.05
C GLY A 373 -32.52 4.32 56.76
N ILE A 374 -31.57 3.70 57.45
CA ILE A 374 -30.14 4.03 57.34
C ILE A 374 -29.47 3.14 56.28
N VAL A 375 -29.22 3.70 55.08
CA VAL A 375 -28.36 3.05 54.07
C VAL A 375 -27.22 3.98 53.68
N GLN A 376 -26.21 4.09 54.56
CA GLN A 376 -24.93 4.66 54.13
C GLN A 376 -23.75 4.36 55.08
N THR A 377 -23.27 3.11 55.20
CA THR A 377 -21.89 2.92 55.74
C THR A 377 -21.13 1.62 55.39
N THR A 378 -21.61 0.74 54.50
CA THR A 378 -20.94 -0.56 54.29
C THR A 378 -20.53 -0.89 52.86
N ALA A 379 -20.33 0.12 52.00
CA ALA A 379 -19.78 -0.07 50.65
C ALA A 379 -18.32 0.41 50.47
N LYS A 380 -17.75 1.09 51.48
CA LYS A 380 -16.41 1.71 51.36
C LYS A 380 -15.26 0.94 52.04
N SER A 381 -15.52 -0.22 52.64
CA SER A 381 -14.52 -0.97 53.42
C SER A 381 -13.90 -2.16 52.68
N MET A 382 -14.59 -2.74 51.68
CA MET A 382 -14.10 -3.93 50.97
C MET A 382 -13.16 -3.63 49.79
N ALA A 383 -13.14 -2.37 49.30
CA ALA A 383 -12.30 -1.98 48.16
C ALA A 383 -10.82 -1.73 48.52
N ARG A 384 -10.45 -1.71 49.81
CA ARG A 384 -9.07 -1.36 50.23
C ARG A 384 -8.16 -2.56 50.49
N ASP A 385 -8.70 -3.75 50.75
CA ASP A 385 -7.89 -4.94 51.06
C ASP A 385 -7.62 -5.86 49.85
N LEU A 386 -8.47 -5.83 48.81
CA LEU A 386 -8.22 -6.58 47.56
C LEU A 386 -7.11 -5.96 46.70
N GLY A 387 -6.91 -4.64 46.78
CA GLY A 387 -5.91 -3.93 45.99
C GLY A 387 -4.46 -4.20 46.41
N ARG A 388 -4.20 -4.57 47.66
CA ARG A 388 -2.83 -4.79 48.17
C ARG A 388 -2.29 -6.20 47.99
N GLN A 389 -3.15 -7.20 47.75
CA GLN A 389 -2.71 -8.58 47.53
C GLN A 389 -2.36 -8.86 46.05
N ILE A 390 -3.06 -8.24 45.10
CA ILE A 390 -2.82 -8.42 43.66
C ILE A 390 -1.50 -7.75 43.23
N LEU A 391 -1.15 -6.62 43.84
CA LEU A 391 0.09 -5.88 43.51
C LEU A 391 1.39 -6.56 43.98
N ARG A 392 1.36 -7.45 44.99
CA ARG A 392 2.55 -8.26 45.35
C ARG A 392 2.70 -9.52 44.50
N GLY A 393 1.60 -10.20 44.18
CA GLY A 393 1.63 -11.43 43.37
C GLY A 393 2.15 -11.22 41.95
N VAL A 394 1.93 -10.04 41.37
CA VAL A 394 2.42 -9.70 40.03
C VAL A 394 3.87 -9.20 40.04
N TRP A 395 4.37 -8.69 41.17
CA TRP A 395 5.75 -8.15 41.23
C TRP A 395 6.79 -9.21 41.57
N ASP A 396 6.44 -10.23 42.36
CA ASP A 396 7.32 -11.37 42.65
C ASP A 396 7.50 -12.32 41.45
N SER A 397 6.56 -12.36 40.49
CA SER A 397 6.71 -13.17 39.26
C SER A 397 7.66 -12.55 38.23
N VAL A 398 7.94 -11.24 38.32
CA VAL A 398 8.78 -10.50 37.38
C VAL A 398 10.25 -10.42 37.84
N ARG A 399 10.58 -10.82 39.09
CA ARG A 399 11.95 -10.69 39.63
C ARG A 399 12.58 -11.96 40.22
N GLY A 400 11.99 -13.14 40.05
CA GLY A 400 12.49 -14.39 40.62
C GLY A 400 13.05 -15.38 39.60
N GLY A 401 14.28 -15.18 39.12
CA GLY A 401 14.92 -16.07 38.14
C GLY A 401 16.45 -16.11 38.16
N ARG A 402 17.07 -16.29 39.35
CA ARG A 402 18.41 -16.92 39.49
C ARG A 402 18.80 -17.15 40.95
N ARG A 403 18.65 -18.40 41.41
CA ARG A 403 19.58 -19.10 42.32
C ARG A 403 19.14 -20.55 42.54
N LYS A 404 19.71 -21.46 41.76
CA LYS A 404 20.70 -22.44 42.22
C LYS A 404 21.44 -22.96 41.01
#